data_AF-A0A9E5H9P2-F1
#
_entry.id   AF-A0A9E5H9P2-F1
#
_cell.length_a   1.000
_cell.length_b   1.000
_cell.length_c   1.000
_cell.angle_alpha   90.00
_cell.angle_beta   90.00
_cell.angle_gamma   90.00
#
_symmetry.space_group_name_H-M   'P 1'
#
loop_
_entity.id
_entity.type
_entity.pdbx_description
1 polymer ?
#
loop_
_entity_poly.entity_id
_entity_poly.type
_entity_poly.pdbx_seq_one_letter_code
_entity_poly.pdbx_strand_id
1 'polypeptide(L)'
;MKKYLAIPIIFIFLVSIAPLLEARKMKQEHISTEIIQELQIVVYEAEDCSSCHRFKKDVTDAWQSEIALTETYDFNDSSIQLNEAIVVTPTIVMTKNQQEIARYTGYDGDKKRFWEWERKIAFESGTEYPFTGSLLDNKEPGYYVDPLTGAKLFRSDTKFDSGTGWPSFFDPIPGALSFHDDGMRVEVLSASSGIHLGHVFNDGPPPTGKRYCINSAVLKFVPDSQ
;
A
#
# COMPACT_ATOMS: atom_id res chain seq x y z
N MET A 1 45.97 -57.87 5.28
CA MET A 1 44.91 -56.95 5.75
C MET A 1 45.22 -55.54 5.26
N LYS A 2 44.43 -55.00 4.34
CA LYS A 2 44.06 -53.57 4.18
C LYS A 2 43.27 -53.44 2.87
N LYS A 3 41.95 -53.35 3.00
CA LYS A 3 41.03 -53.01 1.90
C LYS A 3 41.10 -51.50 1.70
N TYR A 4 41.44 -51.03 0.50
CA TYR A 4 41.27 -49.62 0.13
C TYR A 4 39.92 -49.50 -0.58
N LEU A 5 38.99 -48.83 0.10
CA LEU A 5 37.66 -48.49 -0.39
C LEU A 5 37.77 -47.15 -1.13
N ALA A 6 37.39 -47.13 -2.40
CA ALA A 6 37.24 -45.89 -3.16
C ALA A 6 35.99 -45.13 -2.65
N ILE A 7 36.17 -43.86 -2.27
CA ILE A 7 35.09 -42.92 -1.94
C ILE A 7 35.06 -41.89 -3.07
N PRO A 8 33.96 -41.71 -3.81
CA PRO A 8 33.83 -40.59 -4.73
C PRO A 8 33.47 -39.33 -3.93
N ILE A 9 34.28 -38.29 -4.08
CA ILE A 9 34.03 -36.94 -3.57
C ILE A 9 32.90 -36.34 -4.41
N ILE A 10 31.69 -36.25 -3.83
CA ILE A 10 30.60 -35.46 -4.39
C ILE A 10 30.93 -33.99 -4.10
N PHE A 11 31.41 -33.27 -5.11
CA PHE A 11 31.48 -31.81 -5.11
C PHE A 11 30.04 -31.26 -5.15
N ILE A 12 29.51 -30.91 -3.98
CA ILE A 12 28.28 -30.11 -3.87
C ILE A 12 28.66 -28.68 -4.26
N PHE A 13 28.29 -28.28 -5.47
CA PHE A 13 28.26 -26.88 -5.88
C PHE A 13 27.18 -26.16 -5.04
N LEU A 14 27.60 -25.56 -3.92
CA LEU A 14 26.87 -24.46 -3.29
C LEU A 14 27.04 -23.23 -4.19
N VAL A 15 26.22 -23.13 -5.24
CA VAL A 15 26.03 -21.85 -5.93
C VAL A 15 25.36 -20.93 -4.92
N SER A 16 26.12 -19.98 -4.39
CA SER A 16 25.65 -18.96 -3.47
C SER A 16 24.44 -18.25 -4.08
N ILE A 17 23.28 -18.42 -3.44
CA ILE A 17 22.00 -17.80 -3.79
C ILE A 17 21.95 -16.34 -3.28
N ALA A 18 22.92 -15.94 -2.46
CA ALA A 18 23.00 -14.62 -1.83
C ALA A 18 23.00 -13.42 -2.82
N PRO A 19 23.74 -13.42 -3.95
CA PRO A 19 23.77 -12.26 -4.84
C PRO A 19 22.44 -12.02 -5.57
N LEU A 20 21.61 -13.07 -5.74
CA LEU A 20 20.30 -12.94 -6.39
C LEU A 20 19.23 -12.39 -5.43
N LEU A 21 19.33 -12.73 -4.15
CA LEU A 21 18.48 -12.21 -3.08
C LEU A 21 18.76 -10.72 -2.82
N GLU A 22 20.04 -10.31 -2.74
CA GLU A 22 20.44 -8.91 -2.60
C GLU A 22 19.96 -8.05 -3.78
N ALA A 23 20.16 -8.53 -5.01
CA ALA A 23 19.76 -7.80 -6.21
C ALA A 23 18.23 -7.65 -6.35
N ARG A 24 17.46 -8.63 -5.87
CA ARG A 24 15.99 -8.53 -5.80
C ARG A 24 15.53 -7.57 -4.69
N LYS A 25 16.17 -7.60 -3.52
CA LYS A 25 15.88 -6.67 -2.41
C LYS A 25 16.14 -5.22 -2.80
N MET A 26 17.25 -4.96 -3.52
CA MET A 26 17.59 -3.63 -4.04
C MET A 26 16.59 -3.12 -5.09
N LYS A 27 16.13 -3.98 -6.01
CA LYS A 27 15.14 -3.59 -7.03
C LYS A 27 13.76 -3.31 -6.43
N GLN A 28 13.48 -3.90 -5.27
CA GLN A 28 12.19 -3.89 -4.60
C GLN A 28 11.95 -2.65 -3.72
N GLU A 29 12.97 -2.20 -2.98
CA GLU A 29 12.91 -0.89 -2.32
C GLU A 29 12.85 0.23 -3.37
N HIS A 30 13.63 0.14 -4.45
CA HIS A 30 13.68 1.19 -5.47
C HIS A 30 12.33 1.46 -6.17
N ILE A 31 11.60 0.43 -6.61
CA ILE A 31 10.37 0.62 -7.41
C ILE A 31 9.23 1.25 -6.60
N SER A 32 9.07 0.88 -5.33
CA SER A 32 8.03 1.47 -4.46
C SER A 32 8.42 2.88 -3.99
N THR A 33 9.69 3.11 -3.70
CA THR A 33 10.20 4.42 -3.25
C THR A 33 10.22 5.44 -4.37
N GLU A 34 10.58 5.06 -5.60
CA GLU A 34 10.58 5.95 -6.78
C GLU A 34 9.17 6.46 -7.11
N ILE A 35 8.16 5.59 -7.09
CA ILE A 35 6.77 5.99 -7.37
C ILE A 35 6.25 6.98 -6.30
N ILE A 36 6.57 6.74 -5.03
CA ILE A 36 6.18 7.64 -3.92
C ILE A 36 6.92 8.98 -4.01
N GLN A 37 8.18 9.00 -4.47
CA GLN A 37 8.95 10.23 -4.64
C GLN A 37 8.42 11.13 -5.78
N GLU A 38 7.79 10.55 -6.80
CA GLU A 38 7.17 11.31 -7.89
C GLU A 38 5.77 11.85 -7.54
N LEU A 39 5.14 11.28 -6.50
CA LEU A 39 3.79 11.63 -6.06
C LEU A 39 3.83 12.68 -4.95
N GLN A 40 2.99 13.70 -5.08
CA GLN A 40 2.75 14.68 -4.03
C GLN A 40 1.30 15.13 -4.05
N ILE A 41 0.81 15.52 -2.88
CA ILE A 41 -0.49 16.14 -2.67
C ILE A 41 -0.25 17.62 -2.37
N VAL A 42 -0.92 18.48 -3.12
CA VAL A 42 -0.92 19.94 -2.91
C VAL A 42 -2.33 20.36 -2.53
N VAL A 43 -2.46 20.94 -1.33
CA VAL A 43 -3.73 21.44 -0.79
C VAL A 43 -3.76 22.95 -0.98
N TYR A 44 -4.60 23.42 -1.89
CA TYR A 44 -4.83 24.84 -2.11
C TYR A 44 -5.85 25.37 -1.11
N GLU A 45 -5.43 26.30 -0.26
CA GLU A 45 -6.21 26.85 0.85
C GLU A 45 -6.44 28.37 0.73
N ALA A 46 -7.37 28.89 1.53
CA ALA A 46 -7.59 30.32 1.71
C ALA A 46 -7.63 30.67 3.20
N GLU A 47 -7.20 31.89 3.57
CA GLU A 47 -7.05 32.33 4.97
C GLU A 47 -8.34 32.26 5.79
N ASP A 48 -9.50 32.51 5.18
CA ASP A 48 -10.81 32.47 5.84
C ASP A 48 -11.69 31.37 5.21
N CYS A 49 -11.37 30.11 5.52
CA CYS A 49 -11.97 28.95 4.90
C CYS A 49 -12.36 27.89 5.94
N SER A 50 -13.64 27.88 6.32
CA SER A 50 -14.18 26.91 7.28
C SER A 50 -14.01 25.45 6.84
N SER A 51 -14.16 25.17 5.53
CA SER A 51 -13.90 23.84 4.96
C SER A 51 -12.43 23.44 5.03
N CYS A 52 -11.50 24.38 4.92
CA CYS A 52 -10.06 24.14 5.00
C CYS A 52 -9.68 23.76 6.44
N HIS A 53 -10.14 24.53 7.43
CA HIS A 53 -9.93 24.18 8.84
C HIS A 53 -10.50 22.81 9.21
N ARG A 54 -11.66 22.45 8.63
CA ARG A 54 -12.24 21.11 8.84
C ARG A 54 -11.39 20.03 8.21
N PHE A 55 -10.95 20.22 6.96
CA PHE A 55 -10.08 19.27 6.27
C PHE A 55 -8.77 19.05 7.02
N LYS A 56 -8.15 20.13 7.50
CA LYS A 56 -6.94 20.09 8.30
C LYS A 56 -7.09 19.20 9.53
N LYS A 57 -8.11 19.48 10.35
CA LYS A 57 -8.43 18.69 11.53
C LYS A 57 -8.71 17.22 11.22
N ASP A 58 -9.40 16.95 10.12
CA ASP A 58 -9.90 15.62 9.81
C ASP A 58 -8.90 14.73 9.07
N VAL A 59 -7.94 15.33 8.38
CA VAL A 59 -7.01 14.66 7.45
C VAL A 59 -5.56 15.11 7.68
N THR A 60 -5.21 16.38 7.46
CA THR A 60 -3.78 16.77 7.37
C THR A 60 -3.06 16.74 8.72
N ASP A 61 -3.74 17.05 9.83
CA ASP A 61 -3.17 17.00 11.19
C ASP A 61 -2.75 15.59 11.62
N ALA A 62 -3.37 14.56 11.03
CA ALA A 62 -3.07 13.15 11.29
C ALA A 62 -2.39 12.45 10.10
N TRP A 63 -1.91 13.22 9.11
CA TRP A 63 -1.29 12.66 7.91
C TRP A 63 0.03 11.98 8.24
N GLN A 64 0.13 10.68 7.93
CA GLN A 64 1.32 9.85 8.20
C GLN A 64 1.85 9.16 6.94
N SER A 65 1.30 9.48 5.76
CA SER A 65 1.71 8.87 4.51
C SER A 65 3.09 9.38 4.08
N GLU A 66 3.85 8.51 3.40
CA GLU A 66 5.12 8.87 2.77
C GLU A 66 4.94 9.80 1.56
N ILE A 67 3.72 9.90 1.02
CA ILE A 67 3.37 10.88 -0.02
C ILE A 67 3.43 12.28 0.61
N ALA A 68 4.28 13.12 0.03
CA ALA A 68 4.45 14.50 0.47
C ALA A 68 3.11 15.25 0.36
N LEU A 69 2.71 15.91 1.45
CA LEU A 69 1.54 16.77 1.49
C LEU A 69 1.98 18.20 1.79
N THR A 70 1.66 19.13 0.89
CA THR A 70 2.00 20.55 1.01
C THR A 70 0.74 21.40 1.00
N GLU A 71 0.57 22.27 1.98
CA GLU A 71 -0.49 23.29 1.99
C GLU A 71 0.05 24.57 1.30
N THR A 72 -0.72 25.16 0.39
CA THR A 72 -0.34 26.41 -0.31
C THR A 72 -1.51 27.38 -0.40
N TYR A 73 -1.18 28.67 -0.35
CA TYR A 73 -2.08 29.80 -0.56
C TYR A 73 -1.80 30.52 -1.90
N ASP A 74 -0.78 30.05 -2.64
CA ASP A 74 -0.42 30.59 -3.94
C ASP A 74 -1.12 29.82 -5.06
N PHE A 75 -2.18 30.42 -5.60
CA PHE A 75 -2.95 29.88 -6.72
C PHE A 75 -2.31 30.11 -8.09
N ASN A 76 -1.23 30.90 -8.15
CA ASN A 76 -0.51 31.20 -9.38
C ASN A 76 0.83 30.45 -9.47
N ASP A 77 1.08 29.52 -8.56
CA ASP A 77 2.31 28.73 -8.57
C ASP A 77 2.39 27.89 -9.85
N SER A 78 3.32 28.26 -10.73
CA SER A 78 3.58 27.54 -11.97
C SER A 78 4.42 26.27 -11.78
N SER A 79 4.83 25.95 -10.55
CA SER A 79 5.57 24.73 -10.25
C SER A 79 4.74 23.47 -10.46
N ILE A 80 3.41 23.58 -10.39
CA ILE A 80 2.46 22.51 -10.65
C ILE A 80 1.69 22.78 -11.94
N GLN A 81 1.68 21.81 -12.86
CA GLN A 81 0.86 21.86 -14.07
C GLN A 81 -0.55 21.41 -13.75
N LEU A 82 -1.41 22.37 -13.43
CA LEU A 82 -2.83 22.15 -13.19
C LEU A 82 -3.59 21.94 -14.50
N ASN A 83 -4.58 21.04 -14.48
CA ASN A 83 -5.45 20.81 -15.63
C ASN A 83 -6.46 21.95 -15.82
N GLU A 84 -6.81 22.61 -14.73
CA GLU A 84 -7.71 23.76 -14.69
C GLU A 84 -7.37 24.66 -13.49
N ALA A 85 -7.78 25.93 -13.55
CA ALA A 85 -7.56 26.87 -12.45
C ALA A 85 -8.28 26.43 -11.16
N ILE A 86 -7.70 26.77 -10.01
CA ILE A 86 -8.32 26.54 -8.70
C ILE A 86 -9.30 27.69 -8.43
N VAL A 87 -10.58 27.36 -8.23
CA VAL A 87 -11.66 28.34 -8.01
C VAL A 87 -12.40 28.14 -6.69
N VAL A 88 -12.15 27.04 -5.99
CA VAL A 88 -12.79 26.67 -4.72
C VAL A 88 -11.72 26.18 -3.75
N THR A 89 -11.90 26.43 -2.46
CA THR A 89 -11.00 25.96 -1.40
C THR A 89 -11.77 25.16 -0.31
N PRO A 90 -11.13 24.16 0.32
CA PRO A 90 -9.84 23.60 -0.06
C PRO A 90 -9.98 22.85 -1.39
N THR A 91 -8.97 22.90 -2.25
CA THR A 91 -8.85 21.97 -3.38
C THR A 91 -7.61 21.14 -3.18
N ILE A 92 -7.78 19.83 -3.12
CA ILE A 92 -6.71 18.85 -2.94
C ILE A 92 -6.35 18.35 -4.32
N VAL A 93 -5.10 18.56 -4.72
CA VAL A 93 -4.57 18.16 -6.03
C VAL A 93 -3.52 17.10 -5.79
N MET A 94 -3.72 15.92 -6.38
CA MET A 94 -2.68 14.90 -6.46
C MET A 94 -1.91 15.09 -7.75
N THR A 95 -0.58 15.11 -7.65
CA THR A 95 0.30 15.31 -8.80
C THR A 95 1.31 14.18 -8.90
N LYS A 96 1.70 13.85 -10.14
CA LYS A 96 2.82 12.97 -10.44
C LYS A 96 3.78 13.74 -11.33
N ASN A 97 5.05 13.83 -10.94
CA ASN A 97 6.05 14.63 -11.69
C ASN A 97 5.56 16.07 -11.95
N GLN A 98 4.97 16.69 -10.92
CA GLN A 98 4.38 18.05 -10.98
C GLN A 98 3.18 18.22 -11.93
N GLN A 99 2.68 17.16 -12.57
CA GLN A 99 1.47 17.17 -13.38
C GLN A 99 0.26 16.79 -12.53
N GLU A 100 -0.83 17.56 -12.57
CA GLU A 100 -2.11 17.18 -11.96
C GLU A 100 -2.64 15.88 -12.57
N ILE A 101 -2.76 14.85 -11.74
CA ILE A 101 -3.36 13.55 -12.12
C ILE A 101 -4.76 13.37 -11.53
N ALA A 102 -5.08 14.08 -10.44
CA ALA A 102 -6.40 14.08 -9.86
C ALA A 102 -6.67 15.30 -8.99
N ARG A 103 -7.97 15.56 -8.78
CA ARG A 103 -8.47 16.67 -7.99
C ARG A 103 -9.66 16.26 -7.12
N TYR A 104 -9.70 16.80 -5.92
CA TYR A 104 -10.85 16.80 -5.02
C TYR A 104 -11.16 18.23 -4.59
N THR A 105 -12.36 18.71 -4.91
CA THR A 105 -12.73 20.12 -4.73
C THR A 105 -13.73 20.29 -3.60
N GLY A 106 -13.38 21.16 -2.65
CA GLY A 106 -14.15 21.42 -1.44
C GLY A 106 -14.05 20.30 -0.41
N TYR A 107 -14.45 20.57 0.82
CA TYR A 107 -14.56 19.57 1.87
C TYR A 107 -15.72 19.89 2.81
N ASP A 108 -16.63 18.94 2.97
CA ASP A 108 -17.84 19.06 3.79
C ASP A 108 -17.73 18.31 5.13
N GLY A 109 -16.62 17.61 5.38
CA GLY A 109 -16.44 16.73 6.53
C GLY A 109 -16.75 15.26 6.26
N ASP A 110 -17.11 14.89 5.03
CA ASP A 110 -17.25 13.49 4.66
C ASP A 110 -15.85 12.86 4.45
N LYS A 111 -15.27 12.39 5.56
CA LYS A 111 -13.99 11.65 5.57
C LYS A 111 -14.04 10.45 4.63
N LYS A 112 -15.18 9.74 4.62
CA LYS A 112 -15.32 8.52 3.82
C LYS A 112 -15.20 8.85 2.33
N ARG A 113 -15.91 9.88 1.85
CA ARG A 113 -15.84 10.32 0.45
C ARG A 113 -14.44 10.78 0.04
N PHE A 114 -13.74 11.51 0.90
CA PHE A 114 -12.37 11.95 0.62
C PHE A 114 -11.42 10.75 0.48
N TRP A 115 -11.43 9.84 1.44
CA TRP A 115 -10.58 8.65 1.40
C TRP A 115 -10.95 7.68 0.27
N GLU A 116 -12.22 7.58 -0.10
CA GLU A 116 -12.66 6.83 -1.28
C GLU A 116 -12.10 7.41 -2.58
N TRP A 117 -12.06 8.74 -2.70
CA TRP A 117 -11.44 9.42 -3.84
C TRP A 117 -9.93 9.19 -3.87
N GLU A 118 -9.24 9.43 -2.75
CA GLU A 118 -7.79 9.24 -2.66
C GLU A 118 -7.42 7.79 -3.01
N ARG A 119 -8.16 6.83 -2.47
CA ARG A 119 -8.06 5.41 -2.82
C ARG A 119 -8.21 5.17 -4.32
N LYS A 120 -9.25 5.74 -4.94
CA LYS A 120 -9.52 5.54 -6.37
C LYS A 120 -8.37 6.03 -7.23
N ILE A 121 -7.68 7.09 -6.82
CA ILE A 121 -6.55 7.66 -7.56
C ILE A 121 -5.25 6.93 -7.25
N ALA A 122 -4.94 6.69 -5.98
CA ALA A 122 -3.72 6.01 -5.54
C ALA A 122 -3.68 4.55 -6.01
N PHE A 123 -4.84 3.89 -6.10
CA PHE A 123 -4.92 2.45 -6.36
C PHE A 123 -5.69 2.08 -7.63
N GLU A 124 -6.26 3.04 -8.36
CA GLU A 124 -6.97 2.88 -9.64
C GLU A 124 -7.58 1.49 -9.89
N SER A 125 -8.29 0.93 -8.89
CA SER A 125 -8.89 -0.42 -8.89
C SER A 125 -8.00 -1.53 -9.50
N GLY A 126 -6.69 -1.37 -9.46
CA GLY A 126 -5.74 -2.25 -10.10
C GLY A 126 -5.48 -3.44 -9.19
N THR A 127 -5.79 -4.64 -9.67
CA THR A 127 -5.17 -5.83 -9.11
C THR A 127 -3.80 -5.97 -9.75
N GLU A 128 -2.74 -6.05 -8.95
CA GLU A 128 -1.39 -6.33 -9.49
C GLU A 128 -1.44 -7.64 -10.29
N TYR A 129 -0.61 -7.80 -11.32
CA TYR A 129 -0.58 -9.08 -12.04
C TYR A 129 -0.21 -10.22 -11.06
N PRO A 130 -0.80 -11.42 -11.23
CA PRO A 130 -0.47 -12.54 -10.37
C PRO A 130 1.03 -12.84 -10.48
N PHE A 131 1.65 -13.20 -9.36
CA PHE A 131 3.07 -13.56 -9.25
C PHE A 131 4.05 -12.40 -9.45
N THR A 132 3.58 -11.16 -9.56
CA THR A 132 4.47 -9.98 -9.67
C THR A 132 4.62 -9.21 -8.36
N GLY A 133 3.77 -9.52 -7.38
CA GLY A 133 3.73 -8.85 -6.09
C GLY A 133 5.02 -8.97 -5.28
N SER A 134 5.53 -7.83 -4.82
CA SER A 134 6.76 -7.70 -4.05
C SER A 134 6.72 -8.53 -2.75
N LEU A 135 5.59 -8.53 -2.07
CA LEU A 135 5.39 -9.17 -0.77
C LEU A 135 4.84 -10.60 -0.88
N LEU A 136 4.67 -11.12 -2.10
CA LEU A 136 4.13 -12.45 -2.36
C LEU A 136 4.95 -13.55 -1.68
N ASP A 137 6.27 -13.54 -1.86
CA ASP A 137 7.16 -14.57 -1.34
C ASP A 137 7.71 -14.24 0.06
N ASN A 138 7.33 -13.11 0.64
CA ASN A 138 7.81 -12.73 1.97
C ASN A 138 7.30 -13.72 3.04
N LYS A 139 8.23 -14.19 3.88
CA LYS A 139 8.02 -15.12 5.00
C LYS A 139 8.70 -14.64 6.29
N GLU A 140 9.24 -13.43 6.31
CA GLU A 140 9.91 -12.89 7.48
C GLU A 140 8.89 -12.62 8.62
N PRO A 141 9.27 -12.83 9.90
CA PRO A 141 8.44 -12.47 11.03
C PRO A 141 8.22 -10.95 11.12
N GLY A 142 6.96 -10.52 11.17
CA GLY A 142 6.64 -9.09 11.21
C GLY A 142 5.16 -8.79 10.99
N TYR A 143 4.88 -7.54 10.65
CA TYR A 143 3.54 -7.04 10.36
C TYR A 143 3.45 -6.52 8.93
N TYR A 144 2.32 -6.80 8.30
CA TYR A 144 1.90 -6.11 7.09
C TYR A 144 0.99 -4.96 7.53
N VAL A 145 1.42 -3.75 7.26
CA VAL A 145 0.79 -2.52 7.71
C VAL A 145 0.22 -1.73 6.53
N ASP A 146 -0.76 -0.92 6.83
CA ASP A 146 -1.29 0.10 5.94
C ASP A 146 -0.17 1.11 5.61
N PRO A 147 0.18 1.32 4.33
CA PRO A 147 1.28 2.20 3.95
C PRO A 147 1.00 3.68 4.20
N LEU A 148 -0.27 4.10 4.31
CA LEU A 148 -0.66 5.49 4.54
C LEU A 148 -0.69 5.86 6.03
N THR A 149 -1.10 4.91 6.88
CA THR A 149 -1.37 5.17 8.31
C THR A 149 -0.46 4.40 9.25
N GLY A 150 0.30 3.42 8.76
CA GLY A 150 1.10 2.51 9.58
C GLY A 150 0.28 1.54 10.44
N ALA A 151 -1.04 1.51 10.30
CA ALA A 151 -1.92 0.62 11.06
C ALA A 151 -1.63 -0.84 10.71
N LYS A 152 -1.57 -1.72 11.73
CA LYS A 152 -1.32 -3.16 11.53
C LYS A 152 -2.54 -3.82 10.91
N LEU A 153 -2.37 -4.45 9.75
CA LEU A 153 -3.45 -5.13 9.01
C LEU A 153 -3.39 -6.64 9.19
N PHE A 154 -2.20 -7.23 9.00
CA PHE A 154 -1.98 -8.66 9.12
C PHE A 154 -0.67 -8.99 9.85
N ARG A 155 -0.64 -10.14 10.52
CA ARG A 155 0.55 -10.71 11.10
C ARG A 155 1.16 -11.75 10.15
N SER A 156 2.48 -11.85 10.10
CA SER A 156 3.17 -12.79 9.19
C SER A 156 2.83 -14.26 9.39
N ASP A 157 2.47 -14.69 10.60
CA ASP A 157 2.04 -16.07 10.90
C ASP A 157 0.67 -16.44 10.31
N THR A 158 -0.14 -15.44 9.96
CA THR A 158 -1.41 -15.63 9.26
C THR A 158 -1.25 -15.76 7.75
N LYS A 159 -0.05 -15.45 7.23
CA LYS A 159 0.25 -15.52 5.80
C LYS A 159 0.48 -16.96 5.37
N PHE A 160 -0.07 -17.35 4.23
CA PHE A 160 0.10 -18.68 3.65
C PHE A 160 0.26 -18.63 2.12
N ASP A 161 0.79 -19.71 1.56
CA ASP A 161 0.87 -19.88 0.11
C ASP A 161 -0.44 -20.44 -0.42
N SER A 162 -1.17 -19.60 -1.17
CA SER A 162 -2.45 -19.97 -1.79
C SER A 162 -2.31 -20.44 -3.24
N GLY A 163 -1.12 -20.30 -3.85
CA GLY A 163 -0.92 -20.52 -5.28
C GLY A 163 -1.64 -19.54 -6.22
N THR A 164 -2.29 -18.49 -5.68
CA THR A 164 -3.08 -17.55 -6.50
C THR A 164 -2.24 -16.46 -7.17
N GLY A 165 -1.03 -16.21 -6.66
CA GLY A 165 -0.15 -15.17 -7.17
C GLY A 165 -0.23 -13.84 -6.41
N TRP A 166 -0.99 -13.77 -5.31
CA TRP A 166 -1.05 -12.62 -4.40
C TRP A 166 -0.83 -13.01 -2.94
N PRO A 167 -0.26 -12.13 -2.10
CA PRO A 167 -0.23 -12.30 -0.66
C PRO A 167 -1.58 -12.75 -0.12
N SER A 168 -1.58 -13.86 0.61
CA SER A 168 -2.77 -14.48 1.15
C SER A 168 -2.64 -14.67 2.65
N PHE A 169 -3.64 -14.18 3.39
CA PHE A 169 -3.71 -14.29 4.84
C PHE A 169 -4.98 -15.01 5.24
N PHE A 170 -4.97 -15.77 6.34
CA PHE A 170 -6.18 -16.43 6.83
C PHE A 170 -6.87 -15.66 7.96
N ASP A 171 -6.18 -14.75 8.64
CA ASP A 171 -6.73 -14.00 9.78
C ASP A 171 -6.16 -12.57 9.82
N PRO A 172 -7.01 -11.52 9.90
CA PRO A 172 -6.54 -10.15 10.03
C PRO A 172 -6.36 -9.75 11.50
N ILE A 173 -5.71 -8.61 11.72
CA ILE A 173 -5.73 -7.97 13.04
C ILE A 173 -7.18 -7.54 13.36
N PRO A 174 -7.72 -7.85 14.56
CA PRO A 174 -9.09 -7.49 14.92
C PRO A 174 -9.38 -6.00 14.75
N GLY A 175 -10.43 -5.68 13.99
CA GLY A 175 -10.84 -4.29 13.72
C GLY A 175 -10.00 -3.55 12.68
N ALA A 176 -8.99 -4.19 12.07
CA ALA A 176 -8.13 -3.55 11.09
C ALA A 176 -8.74 -3.43 9.69
N LEU A 177 -9.81 -4.17 9.40
CA LEU A 177 -10.43 -4.24 8.08
C LEU A 177 -11.89 -3.76 8.10
N SER A 178 -12.32 -3.18 6.99
CA SER A 178 -13.72 -2.97 6.65
C SER A 178 -14.06 -3.69 5.33
N PHE A 179 -15.35 -3.97 5.12
CA PHE A 179 -15.80 -4.83 4.02
C PHE A 179 -16.87 -4.14 3.19
N HIS A 180 -16.82 -4.34 1.88
CA HIS A 180 -17.84 -3.88 0.95
C HIS A 180 -18.22 -5.02 0.01
N ASP A 181 -19.52 -5.26 -0.16
CA ASP A 181 -20.01 -6.31 -1.06
C ASP A 181 -20.25 -5.69 -2.45
N ASP A 182 -19.48 -6.12 -3.44
CA ASP A 182 -19.60 -5.66 -4.84
C ASP A 182 -20.60 -6.52 -5.65
N GLY A 183 -21.26 -7.48 -5.00
CA GLY A 183 -22.24 -8.41 -5.59
C GLY A 183 -21.63 -9.69 -6.17
N MET A 184 -20.31 -9.75 -6.36
CA MET A 184 -19.58 -10.95 -6.81
C MET A 184 -18.55 -11.43 -5.81
N ARG A 185 -17.90 -10.49 -5.11
CA ARG A 185 -16.84 -10.72 -4.13
C ARG A 185 -17.04 -9.72 -2.99
N VAL A 186 -16.41 -10.02 -1.86
CA VAL A 186 -16.33 -9.09 -0.75
C VAL A 186 -14.99 -8.37 -0.82
N GLU A 187 -15.04 -7.09 -1.17
CA GLU A 187 -13.90 -6.17 -1.14
C GLU A 187 -13.42 -6.02 0.31
N VAL A 188 -12.10 -6.01 0.47
CA VAL A 188 -11.41 -5.78 1.74
C VAL A 188 -10.75 -4.42 1.68
N LEU A 189 -11.07 -3.57 2.64
CA LEU A 189 -10.55 -2.23 2.80
C LEU A 189 -9.80 -2.11 4.13
N SER A 190 -8.79 -1.25 4.19
CA SER A 190 -8.21 -0.85 5.48
C SER A 190 -9.24 -0.08 6.30
N ALA A 191 -9.43 -0.40 7.57
CA ALA A 191 -10.32 0.34 8.45
C ALA A 191 -9.76 1.72 8.85
N SER A 192 -8.44 1.92 8.80
CA SER A 192 -7.80 3.16 9.22
C SER A 192 -7.82 4.23 8.11
N SER A 193 -7.55 3.83 6.88
CA SER A 193 -7.43 4.74 5.73
C SER A 193 -8.54 4.59 4.70
N GLY A 194 -9.28 3.48 4.71
CA GLY A 194 -10.29 3.17 3.69
C GLY A 194 -9.71 2.67 2.37
N ILE A 195 -8.39 2.47 2.23
CA ILE A 195 -7.78 2.04 0.96
C ILE A 195 -8.21 0.63 0.55
N HIS A 196 -8.18 0.38 -0.76
CA HIS A 196 -8.40 -0.95 -1.32
C HIS A 196 -7.23 -1.85 -0.98
N LEU A 197 -7.51 -2.98 -0.33
CA LEU A 197 -6.49 -3.99 -0.06
C LEU A 197 -6.59 -5.14 -1.07
N GLY A 198 -7.81 -5.64 -1.27
CA GLY A 198 -8.07 -6.79 -2.14
C GLY A 198 -9.44 -7.37 -1.88
N HIS A 199 -9.55 -8.69 -1.80
CA HIS A 199 -10.82 -9.38 -1.58
C HIS A 199 -10.69 -10.53 -0.60
N VAL A 200 -11.80 -10.91 0.04
CA VAL A 200 -11.89 -12.08 0.93
C VAL A 200 -12.74 -13.19 0.32
N PHE A 201 -12.26 -14.42 0.47
CA PHE A 201 -12.89 -15.64 -0.02
C PHE A 201 -13.07 -16.67 1.11
N ASN A 202 -13.93 -17.67 0.90
CA ASN A 202 -14.26 -18.73 1.86
C ASN A 202 -13.49 -20.04 1.61
N ASP A 203 -12.35 -19.97 0.92
CA ASP A 203 -11.51 -21.10 0.51
C ASP A 203 -10.14 -21.10 1.22
N GLY A 204 -10.07 -20.48 2.41
CA GLY A 204 -8.85 -20.41 3.20
C GLY A 204 -8.61 -21.62 4.10
N PRO A 205 -7.41 -21.73 4.69
CA PRO A 205 -7.11 -22.79 5.64
C PRO A 205 -7.83 -22.58 6.99
N PRO A 206 -7.89 -23.62 7.84
CA PRO A 206 -8.22 -23.46 9.25
C PRO A 206 -7.27 -22.47 9.95
N PRO A 207 -7.69 -21.80 11.03
CA PRO A 207 -8.95 -22.00 11.75
C PRO A 207 -10.14 -21.20 11.19
N THR A 208 -9.90 -20.15 10.41
CA THR A 208 -10.95 -19.22 9.98
C THR A 208 -11.71 -19.70 8.74
N GLY A 209 -11.07 -20.51 7.89
CA GLY A 209 -11.60 -20.86 6.56
C GLY A 209 -11.64 -19.68 5.59
N LYS A 210 -11.05 -18.53 5.95
CA LYS A 210 -11.05 -17.32 5.14
C LYS A 210 -9.72 -17.16 4.44
N ARG A 211 -9.75 -16.63 3.21
CA ARG A 211 -8.56 -16.21 2.47
C ARG A 211 -8.69 -14.75 2.09
N TYR A 212 -7.90 -13.91 2.73
CA TYR A 212 -7.73 -12.50 2.40
C TYR A 212 -6.64 -12.41 1.34
N CYS A 213 -7.04 -12.17 0.09
CA CYS A 213 -6.18 -12.08 -1.08
C CYS A 213 -5.89 -10.62 -1.36
N ILE A 214 -4.68 -10.16 -1.01
CA ILE A 214 -4.34 -8.74 -0.90
C ILE A 214 -3.24 -8.39 -1.88
N ASN A 215 -3.32 -7.23 -2.52
CA ASN A 215 -2.24 -6.75 -3.39
C ASN A 215 -0.99 -6.45 -2.55
N SER A 216 0.20 -6.75 -3.08
CA SER A 216 1.45 -6.38 -2.42
C SER A 216 1.67 -4.88 -2.42
N ALA A 217 1.28 -4.20 -3.51
CA ALA A 217 1.45 -2.76 -3.70
C ALA A 217 0.72 -1.89 -2.64
N VAL A 218 -0.25 -2.44 -1.92
CA VAL A 218 -1.08 -1.73 -0.93
C VAL A 218 -0.73 -2.14 0.51
N LEU A 219 0.44 -2.76 0.69
CA LEU A 219 0.97 -3.19 1.98
C LEU A 219 2.41 -2.69 2.14
N LYS A 220 2.77 -2.31 3.36
CA LYS A 220 4.16 -2.16 3.78
C LYS A 220 4.50 -3.26 4.78
N PHE A 221 5.69 -3.83 4.69
CA PHE A 221 6.14 -4.83 5.67
C PHE A 221 7.05 -4.17 6.71
N VAL A 222 6.79 -4.46 7.98
CA VAL A 222 7.60 -4.03 9.12
C VAL A 222 8.08 -5.29 9.85
N PRO A 223 9.38 -5.63 9.80
CA PRO A 223 9.90 -6.79 10.51
C PRO A 223 9.75 -6.57 12.03
N ASP A 224 9.64 -7.67 12.78
CA ASP A 224 9.89 -7.57 14.21
C ASP A 224 11.31 -7.08 14.41
N SER A 225 11.48 -5.97 15.11
CA SER A 225 12.80 -5.48 15.52
C SER A 225 13.58 -6.63 16.16
N GLN A 226 14.73 -6.98 15.58
CA GLN A 226 15.72 -7.85 16.21
C GLN A 226 16.38 -7.15 17.39
#